data_AF-A0A2E1VYH6-F1
#
_entry.id   AF-A0A2E1VYH6-F1
#
_cell.length_a   1.000
_cell.length_b   1.000
_cell.length_c   1.000
_cell.angle_alpha   90.00
_cell.angle_beta   90.00
_cell.angle_gamma   90.00
#
_symmetry.space_group_name_H-M   'P 1'
#
loop_
_entity.id
_entity.type
_entity.pdbx_description
1 polymer ?
#
loop_
_entity_poly.entity_id
_entity_poly.type
_entity_poly.pdbx_seq_one_letter_code
_entity_poly.pdbx_strand_id
1 'polypeptide(L)'
;MRYKQTEGSAQVMAAARRRRPRQDRLPPSPQRAPAAPGLRVFSIPLALTAALLLVSLVARVQESAILTGSFWAAAAGLLLWQTGLVLRLRTRRANRAFHVVLRPQHYLQATLHISVFAYWGYFWGPVYDHVWLLVGQLLFAYAFDMLLSWSRRERYGLGFGPFPIIFSTNLFLWFRDDWFYLQFLMIAVGFLGKEFVRWRREGRLTHIFNPSAFSLGLFSLILIATGTSDLTWGQDIASTLTLAPQIYLFLFLIGLVAMYAFSITLVAGSAAIVLFGLSALYSTLTGVPYFIDSEIPSAVFLGLHLLVTDPSTSPRTPVGKTLFGAGYGLGVFGLYSLLGAIGVPTFYDKLLCVPLLNLSVPWIDRLARTIKDRNLLARWTPDWTPTRANVVHMTVWGLFFGVMAGIGSTDSRHRGDSVPFWQQVCAEDRPQACSRLIQLETNYCNDNAGWACNELGGHYTAGVITPADQSLALTYFAQACELRFQAGCVNLLDPTPLSRAAPRPLDLRLLLREAGPNLLDMPEAELFDRACAHGWSFACRP
;
A
#
# COMPACT_ATOMS: atom_id res chain seq x y z
N MET A 1 40.34 13.13 76.32
CA MET A 1 39.12 12.82 77.11
C MET A 1 37.96 13.67 76.61
N ARG A 2 36.75 13.10 76.64
CA ARG A 2 35.44 13.62 76.22
C ARG A 2 35.10 15.02 76.77
N TYR A 3 34.29 15.78 76.02
CA TYR A 3 32.86 16.07 76.27
C TYR A 3 32.38 17.09 75.20
N LYS A 4 31.61 16.69 74.18
CA LYS A 4 30.14 16.52 74.07
C LYS A 4 29.33 17.84 74.12
N GLN A 5 28.67 18.07 72.98
CA GLN A 5 27.83 19.18 72.52
C GLN A 5 26.60 19.53 73.39
N THR A 6 26.21 20.81 73.31
CA THR A 6 24.84 21.37 73.50
C THR A 6 24.66 22.49 72.45
N GLU A 7 23.63 22.41 71.59
CA GLU A 7 22.38 23.24 71.56
C GLU A 7 22.61 24.69 71.07
N GLY A 8 21.78 25.37 70.29
CA GLY A 8 20.44 25.20 69.69
C GLY A 8 20.35 26.21 68.51
N SER A 9 19.24 26.43 67.80
CA SER A 9 17.89 26.61 68.28
C SER A 9 16.93 26.91 67.10
N ALA A 10 15.64 26.62 67.33
CA ALA A 10 14.43 27.27 66.79
C ALA A 10 14.16 27.21 65.27
N GLN A 11 12.97 26.96 64.73
CA GLN A 11 11.56 26.79 65.16
C GLN A 11 10.88 26.08 63.95
N VAL A 12 9.81 25.29 64.05
CA VAL A 12 8.40 25.75 64.05
C VAL A 12 7.51 24.52 64.32
N MET A 13 6.48 24.77 65.13
CA MET A 13 5.50 23.84 65.68
C MET A 13 4.67 23.04 64.65
N ALA A 14 4.48 21.76 64.95
CA ALA A 14 3.49 20.90 64.30
C ALA A 14 2.14 20.98 65.04
N ALA A 15 1.08 21.35 64.32
CA ALA A 15 -0.30 21.23 64.77
C ALA A 15 -0.97 20.00 64.14
N ALA A 16 -1.55 19.16 65.01
CA ALA A 16 -2.18 17.89 64.67
C ALA A 16 -3.42 18.06 63.76
N ARG A 17 -3.49 17.29 62.67
CA ARG A 17 -4.74 17.02 61.93
C ARG A 17 -5.08 15.53 62.00
N ARG A 18 -6.19 15.24 62.66
CA ARG A 18 -6.85 13.94 62.80
C ARG A 18 -6.99 13.23 61.45
N ARG A 19 -6.46 12.00 61.35
CA ARG A 19 -6.74 11.08 60.22
C ARG A 19 -8.20 10.63 60.30
N ARG A 20 -9.01 11.02 59.30
CA ARG A 20 -10.33 10.41 59.05
C ARG A 20 -10.13 8.97 58.56
N PRO A 21 -10.88 7.97 59.06
CA PRO A 21 -10.83 6.63 58.52
C PRO A 21 -11.34 6.64 57.08
N ARG A 22 -10.58 6.00 56.19
CA ARG A 22 -10.87 5.82 54.78
C ARG A 22 -12.12 4.95 54.69
N GLN A 23 -13.27 5.51 54.31
CA GLN A 23 -14.41 4.72 53.90
C GLN A 23 -13.97 3.93 52.66
N ASP A 24 -13.77 2.63 52.82
CA ASP A 24 -13.68 1.70 51.71
C ASP A 24 -14.98 1.83 50.92
N ARG A 25 -14.89 2.43 49.74
CA ARG A 25 -15.96 2.35 48.74
C ARG A 25 -16.13 0.88 48.41
N LEU A 26 -17.20 0.28 48.95
CA LEU A 26 -17.73 -0.97 48.45
C LEU A 26 -17.75 -0.91 46.90
N PRO A 27 -17.29 -1.97 46.21
CA PRO A 27 -17.37 -2.02 44.76
C PRO A 27 -18.81 -1.73 44.34
N PRO A 28 -19.03 -0.93 43.27
CA PRO A 28 -20.38 -0.67 42.80
C PRO A 28 -21.06 -2.03 42.58
N SER A 29 -22.22 -2.20 43.21
CA SER A 29 -23.13 -3.31 42.99
C SER A 29 -23.21 -3.59 41.49
N PRO A 30 -23.10 -4.86 41.03
CA PRO A 30 -23.12 -5.16 39.61
C PRO A 30 -24.42 -4.60 39.04
N GLN A 31 -24.31 -3.53 38.26
CA GLN A 31 -25.41 -3.06 37.43
C GLN A 31 -25.88 -4.29 36.66
N ARG A 32 -27.14 -4.67 36.84
CA ARG A 32 -27.79 -5.71 36.06
C ARG A 32 -27.47 -5.41 34.60
N ALA A 33 -26.63 -6.25 34.00
CA ALA A 33 -26.36 -6.17 32.58
C ALA A 33 -27.72 -6.19 31.87
N PRO A 34 -27.98 -5.29 30.91
CA PRO A 34 -29.20 -5.36 30.11
C PRO A 34 -29.33 -6.79 29.57
N ALA A 35 -30.55 -7.34 29.62
CA ALA A 35 -30.85 -8.71 29.23
C ALA A 35 -30.10 -9.06 27.94
N ALA A 36 -29.25 -10.08 27.99
CA ALA A 36 -28.42 -10.48 26.86
C ALA A 36 -29.35 -10.65 25.64
N PRO A 37 -29.14 -9.89 24.55
CA PRO A 37 -30.02 -10.01 23.41
C PRO A 37 -29.90 -11.45 22.90
N GLY A 38 -31.03 -12.16 22.86
CA GLY A 38 -31.05 -13.56 22.42
C GLY A 38 -30.68 -13.69 20.93
N LEU A 39 -31.12 -14.77 20.29
CA LEU A 39 -30.87 -15.03 18.86
C LEU A 39 -31.33 -13.92 17.89
N ARG A 40 -32.04 -12.88 18.36
CA ARG A 40 -32.39 -11.68 17.59
C ARG A 40 -31.17 -10.94 17.02
N VAL A 41 -30.00 -11.09 17.64
CA VAL A 41 -28.73 -10.52 17.18
C VAL A 41 -28.34 -10.96 15.76
N PHE A 42 -28.80 -12.15 15.35
CA PHE A 42 -28.60 -12.68 14.00
C PHE A 42 -29.41 -11.97 12.91
N SER A 43 -30.33 -11.06 13.26
CA SER A 43 -31.02 -10.21 12.26
C SER A 43 -30.04 -9.27 11.53
N ILE A 44 -28.96 -8.83 12.19
CA ILE A 44 -27.97 -7.93 11.58
C ILE A 44 -27.16 -8.61 10.48
N PRO A 45 -26.45 -9.74 10.70
CA PRO A 45 -25.76 -10.42 9.60
C PRO A 45 -26.73 -10.89 8.50
N LEU A 46 -27.99 -11.20 8.83
CA LEU A 46 -29.01 -11.51 7.82
C LEU A 46 -29.32 -10.28 6.95
N ALA A 47 -29.54 -9.12 7.56
CA ALA A 47 -29.77 -7.86 6.85
C ALA A 47 -28.57 -7.46 5.99
N LEU A 48 -27.33 -7.64 6.50
CA LEU A 48 -26.11 -7.41 5.72
C LEU A 48 -25.99 -8.36 4.52
N THR A 49 -26.37 -9.62 4.70
CA THR A 49 -26.37 -10.62 3.62
C THR A 49 -27.46 -10.32 2.58
N ALA A 50 -28.64 -9.86 3.02
CA ALA A 50 -29.69 -9.39 2.12
C ALA A 50 -29.25 -8.13 1.35
N ALA A 51 -28.58 -7.19 2.02
CA ALA A 51 -28.00 -6.01 1.36
C ALA A 51 -26.92 -6.41 0.33
N LEU A 52 -26.10 -7.42 0.64
CA LEU A 52 -25.12 -7.97 -0.31
C LEU A 52 -25.80 -8.52 -1.57
N LEU A 53 -26.94 -9.22 -1.41
CA LEU A 53 -27.76 -9.67 -2.55
C LEU A 53 -28.38 -8.49 -3.32
N LEU A 54 -28.81 -7.43 -2.64
CA LEU A 54 -29.32 -6.22 -3.32
C LEU A 54 -28.22 -5.53 -4.14
N VAL A 55 -26.98 -5.49 -3.65
CA VAL A 55 -25.84 -4.96 -4.42
C VAL A 55 -25.60 -5.79 -5.69
N SER A 56 -25.88 -7.10 -5.68
CA SER A 56 -25.79 -7.93 -6.90
C SER A 56 -26.78 -7.54 -8.00
N LEU A 57 -27.75 -6.67 -7.71
CA LEU A 57 -28.72 -6.15 -8.68
C LEU A 57 -28.28 -4.83 -9.32
N VAL A 58 -27.16 -4.25 -8.89
CA VAL A 58 -26.61 -3.03 -9.49
C VAL A 58 -26.05 -3.36 -10.88
N ALA A 59 -26.31 -2.49 -11.86
CA ALA A 59 -25.92 -2.67 -13.26
C ALA A 59 -24.44 -3.11 -13.41
N ARG A 60 -23.53 -2.43 -12.70
CA ARG A 60 -22.10 -2.76 -12.68
C ARG A 60 -21.80 -4.21 -12.30
N VAL A 61 -22.53 -4.79 -11.34
CA VAL A 61 -22.33 -6.18 -10.92
C VAL A 61 -22.92 -7.16 -11.94
N GLN A 62 -24.02 -6.77 -12.59
CA GLN A 62 -24.73 -7.57 -13.60
C GLN A 62 -24.02 -7.64 -14.96
N GLU A 63 -23.03 -6.78 -15.21
CA GLU A 63 -22.22 -6.81 -16.44
C GLU A 63 -21.47 -8.13 -16.63
N SER A 64 -21.08 -8.80 -15.55
CA SER A 64 -20.42 -10.11 -15.59
C SER A 64 -21.22 -11.15 -14.80
N ALA A 65 -21.51 -12.27 -15.46
CA ALA A 65 -22.18 -13.41 -14.85
C ALA A 65 -21.35 -14.02 -13.70
N ILE A 66 -20.02 -14.04 -13.85
CA ILE A 66 -19.11 -14.55 -12.82
C ILE A 66 -19.08 -13.59 -11.63
N LEU A 67 -19.05 -12.28 -11.89
CA LEU A 67 -19.11 -11.26 -10.85
C LEU A 67 -20.40 -11.38 -10.04
N THR A 68 -21.56 -11.44 -10.71
CA THR A 68 -22.87 -11.65 -10.05
C THR A 68 -22.89 -12.97 -9.27
N GLY A 69 -22.43 -14.06 -9.88
CA GLY A 69 -22.34 -15.38 -9.24
C GLY A 69 -21.45 -15.38 -8.00
N SER A 70 -20.39 -14.56 -7.98
CA SER A 70 -19.48 -14.39 -6.84
C SER A 70 -20.21 -13.80 -5.62
N PHE A 71 -21.08 -12.80 -5.83
CA PHE A 71 -21.91 -12.22 -4.78
C PHE A 71 -22.94 -13.23 -4.24
N TRP A 72 -23.59 -13.98 -5.14
CA TRP A 72 -24.56 -15.00 -4.75
C TRP A 72 -23.91 -16.14 -3.97
N ALA A 73 -22.74 -16.61 -4.40
CA ALA A 73 -21.98 -17.64 -3.70
C ALA A 73 -21.54 -17.16 -2.31
N ALA A 74 -21.04 -15.93 -2.20
CA ALA A 74 -20.69 -15.33 -0.91
C ALA A 74 -21.90 -15.22 0.03
N ALA A 75 -23.04 -14.75 -0.47
CA ALA A 75 -24.28 -14.65 0.29
C ALA A 75 -24.79 -16.04 0.73
N ALA A 76 -24.80 -17.02 -0.17
CA ALA A 76 -25.19 -18.40 0.14
C ALA A 76 -24.29 -19.00 1.23
N GLY A 77 -22.97 -18.80 1.15
CA GLY A 77 -22.03 -19.23 2.19
C GLY A 77 -22.30 -18.59 3.56
N LEU A 78 -22.58 -17.28 3.59
CA LEU A 78 -22.94 -16.56 4.82
C LEU A 78 -24.27 -17.08 5.41
N LEU A 79 -25.29 -17.31 4.58
CA LEU A 79 -26.59 -17.85 5.02
C LEU A 79 -26.47 -19.26 5.58
N LEU A 80 -25.71 -20.13 4.91
CA LEU A 80 -25.45 -21.50 5.37
C LEU A 80 -24.71 -21.50 6.72
N TRP A 81 -23.65 -20.69 6.86
CA TRP A 81 -22.92 -20.56 8.12
C TRP A 81 -23.81 -20.01 9.23
N GLN A 82 -24.55 -18.93 8.95
CA GLN A 82 -25.46 -18.33 9.91
C GLN A 82 -26.52 -19.34 10.39
N THR A 83 -27.13 -20.09 9.47
CA THR A 83 -28.13 -21.11 9.79
C THR A 83 -27.54 -22.19 10.69
N GLY A 84 -26.37 -22.74 10.32
CA GLY A 84 -25.67 -23.73 11.14
C GLY A 84 -25.32 -23.21 12.55
N LEU A 85 -24.89 -21.94 12.65
CA LEU A 85 -24.56 -21.32 13.93
C LEU A 85 -25.80 -21.11 14.81
N VAL A 86 -26.92 -20.64 14.24
CA VAL A 86 -28.19 -20.48 14.97
C VAL A 86 -28.70 -21.82 15.49
N LEU A 87 -28.70 -22.86 14.66
CA LEU A 87 -29.10 -24.21 15.06
C LEU A 87 -28.23 -24.73 16.22
N ARG A 88 -26.91 -24.55 16.14
CA ARG A 88 -25.95 -24.95 17.18
C ARG A 88 -26.11 -24.17 18.50
N LEU A 89 -26.49 -22.90 18.44
CA LEU A 89 -26.65 -22.07 19.64
C LEU A 89 -28.01 -22.28 20.31
N ARG A 90 -29.06 -22.61 19.53
CA ARG A 90 -30.36 -23.03 20.07
C ARG A 90 -30.23 -24.27 20.96
N THR A 91 -29.47 -25.27 20.52
CA THR A 91 -29.26 -26.50 21.31
C THR A 91 -28.44 -26.25 22.58
N ARG A 92 -27.53 -25.27 22.58
CA ARG A 92 -26.64 -24.95 23.70
C ARG A 92 -27.13 -23.85 24.65
N ARG A 93 -28.30 -23.23 24.40
CA ARG A 93 -28.83 -22.06 25.14
C ARG A 93 -27.81 -20.94 25.35
N ALA A 94 -26.93 -20.73 24.35
CA ALA A 94 -25.85 -19.74 24.44
C ALA A 94 -26.31 -18.39 23.87
N ASN A 95 -25.99 -17.31 24.57
CA ASN A 95 -26.32 -15.94 24.15
C ASN A 95 -25.17 -15.30 23.36
N ARG A 96 -25.53 -14.31 22.53
CA ARG A 96 -24.60 -13.50 21.74
C ARG A 96 -24.93 -12.03 21.95
N ALA A 97 -23.91 -11.18 22.01
CA ALA A 97 -24.11 -9.77 22.27
C ALA A 97 -23.20 -8.89 21.42
N PHE A 98 -23.64 -7.65 21.22
CA PHE A 98 -22.83 -6.58 20.71
C PHE A 98 -22.21 -5.78 21.86
N HIS A 99 -21.05 -5.20 21.59
CA HIS A 99 -20.53 -4.06 22.33
C HIS A 99 -19.95 -3.08 21.31
N VAL A 100 -20.02 -1.79 21.59
CA VAL A 100 -19.50 -0.77 20.68
C VAL A 100 -18.00 -0.58 20.95
N VAL A 101 -17.19 -0.61 19.89
CA VAL A 101 -15.73 -0.42 19.96
C VAL A 101 -15.30 0.60 18.91
N LEU A 102 -15.26 1.86 19.32
CA LEU A 102 -14.75 2.97 18.50
C LEU A 102 -13.26 3.18 18.81
N ARG A 103 -12.39 2.83 17.86
CA ARG A 103 -10.95 3.07 17.98
C ARG A 103 -10.52 4.16 16.99
N PRO A 104 -9.79 5.20 17.45
CA PRO A 104 -9.24 6.24 16.59
C PRO A 104 -8.50 5.74 15.36
N GLN A 105 -7.69 4.70 15.55
CA GLN A 105 -6.95 4.03 14.47
C GLN A 105 -7.84 3.53 13.33
N HIS A 106 -9.06 3.08 13.60
CA HIS A 106 -9.89 2.49 12.55
C HIS A 106 -10.59 3.55 11.69
N TYR A 107 -11.23 4.54 12.33
CA TYR A 107 -11.95 5.56 11.55
C TYR A 107 -10.99 6.55 10.89
N LEU A 108 -9.87 6.92 11.54
CA LEU A 108 -8.89 7.81 10.93
C LEU A 108 -8.27 7.16 9.70
N GLN A 109 -7.84 5.90 9.81
CA GLN A 109 -7.28 5.18 8.67
C GLN A 109 -8.31 4.98 7.55
N ALA A 110 -9.58 4.72 7.87
CA ALA A 110 -10.65 4.66 6.88
C ALA A 110 -10.81 6.00 6.14
N THR A 111 -10.80 7.13 6.85
CA THR A 111 -10.86 8.47 6.24
C THR A 111 -9.66 8.74 5.33
N LEU A 112 -8.45 8.39 5.76
CA LEU A 112 -7.25 8.57 4.95
C LEU A 112 -7.31 7.71 3.68
N HIS A 113 -7.72 6.44 3.76
CA HIS A 113 -7.90 5.63 2.56
C HIS A 113 -8.99 6.18 1.62
N ILE A 114 -10.13 6.64 2.16
CA ILE A 114 -11.19 7.27 1.35
C ILE A 114 -10.64 8.50 0.62
N SER A 115 -9.81 9.32 1.26
CA SER A 115 -9.19 10.46 0.58
C SER A 115 -8.28 10.03 -0.57
N VAL A 116 -7.54 8.92 -0.43
CA VAL A 116 -6.74 8.35 -1.53
C VAL A 116 -7.64 7.88 -2.66
N PHE A 117 -8.69 7.09 -2.38
CA PHE A 117 -9.63 6.65 -3.40
C PHE A 117 -10.32 7.81 -4.12
N ALA A 118 -10.72 8.85 -3.39
CA ALA A 118 -11.37 10.01 -3.97
C ALA A 118 -10.41 10.80 -4.88
N TYR A 119 -9.17 10.99 -4.45
CA TYR A 119 -8.19 11.76 -5.21
C TYR A 119 -7.71 11.00 -6.45
N TRP A 120 -7.22 9.79 -6.26
CA TRP A 120 -6.77 8.93 -7.36
C TRP A 120 -7.91 8.56 -8.31
N GLY A 121 -9.09 8.26 -7.79
CA GLY A 121 -10.25 7.90 -8.61
C GLY A 121 -10.72 9.03 -9.53
N TYR A 122 -10.48 10.29 -9.17
CA TYR A 122 -10.75 11.42 -10.06
C TYR A 122 -9.92 11.36 -11.36
N PHE A 123 -8.70 10.81 -11.29
CA PHE A 123 -7.79 10.69 -12.44
C PHE A 123 -7.77 9.29 -13.06
N TRP A 124 -8.27 8.27 -12.34
CA TRP A 124 -8.39 6.90 -12.84
C TRP A 124 -9.81 6.37 -12.67
N GLY A 125 -10.59 6.49 -13.76
CA GLY A 125 -12.02 6.14 -13.82
C GLY A 125 -12.41 4.78 -13.23
N PRO A 126 -11.63 3.68 -13.41
CA PRO A 126 -11.97 2.36 -12.87
C PRO A 126 -12.22 2.32 -11.35
N VAL A 127 -11.71 3.28 -10.59
CA VAL A 127 -12.01 3.39 -9.15
C VAL A 127 -13.51 3.61 -8.91
N TYR A 128 -14.20 4.38 -9.75
CA TYR A 128 -15.65 4.62 -9.63
C TYR A 128 -16.45 3.36 -9.89
N ASP A 129 -16.07 2.60 -10.91
CA ASP A 129 -16.69 1.31 -11.24
C ASP A 129 -16.49 0.29 -10.11
N HIS A 130 -15.43 0.43 -9.32
CA HIS A 130 -15.14 -0.43 -8.18
C HIS A 130 -15.89 -0.05 -6.89
N VAL A 131 -16.55 1.11 -6.82
CA VAL A 131 -17.23 1.58 -5.59
C VAL A 131 -18.28 0.59 -5.09
N TRP A 132 -19.12 0.07 -5.99
CA TRP A 132 -20.14 -0.94 -5.62
C TRP A 132 -19.51 -2.25 -5.17
N LEU A 133 -18.35 -2.61 -5.73
CA LEU A 133 -17.59 -3.77 -5.31
C LEU A 133 -17.00 -3.59 -3.91
N LEU A 134 -16.51 -2.39 -3.57
CA LEU A 134 -16.08 -2.05 -2.21
C LEU A 134 -17.23 -2.12 -1.20
N VAL A 135 -18.43 -1.64 -1.57
CA VAL A 135 -19.64 -1.75 -0.73
C VAL A 135 -19.97 -3.23 -0.48
N GLY A 136 -19.97 -4.06 -1.52
CA GLY A 136 -20.16 -5.50 -1.40
C GLY A 136 -19.13 -6.16 -0.46
N GLN A 137 -17.86 -5.83 -0.64
CA GLN A 137 -16.76 -6.32 0.21
C GLN A 137 -16.94 -5.90 1.68
N LEU A 138 -17.37 -4.67 1.97
CA LEU A 138 -17.65 -4.20 3.34
C LEU A 138 -18.83 -4.95 3.97
N LEU A 139 -19.94 -5.13 3.23
CA LEU A 139 -21.11 -5.87 3.70
C LEU A 139 -20.74 -7.32 4.03
N PHE A 140 -20.01 -7.98 3.13
CA PHE A 140 -19.48 -9.32 3.34
C PHE A 140 -18.57 -9.36 4.56
N ALA A 141 -17.62 -8.43 4.69
CA ALA A 141 -16.66 -8.38 5.79
C ALA A 141 -17.34 -8.24 7.16
N TYR A 142 -18.35 -7.38 7.28
CA TYR A 142 -19.11 -7.25 8.52
C TYR A 142 -19.88 -8.53 8.86
N ALA A 143 -20.59 -9.12 7.90
CA ALA A 143 -21.33 -10.35 8.11
C ALA A 143 -20.38 -11.50 8.50
N PHE A 144 -19.29 -11.67 7.76
CA PHE A 144 -18.27 -12.68 8.01
C PHE A 144 -17.60 -12.53 9.38
N ASP A 145 -17.16 -11.32 9.75
CA ASP A 145 -16.49 -11.05 11.03
C ASP A 145 -17.43 -11.26 12.23
N MET A 146 -18.72 -10.91 12.09
CA MET A 146 -19.75 -11.20 13.10
C MET A 146 -19.93 -12.71 13.30
N LEU A 147 -20.12 -13.47 12.21
CA LEU A 147 -20.31 -14.92 12.26
C LEU A 147 -19.06 -15.64 12.78
N LEU A 148 -17.87 -15.21 12.36
CA LEU A 148 -16.59 -15.73 12.84
C LEU A 148 -16.42 -15.48 14.34
N SER A 149 -16.68 -14.25 14.78
CA SER A 149 -16.59 -13.88 16.20
C SER A 149 -17.57 -14.66 17.05
N TRP A 150 -18.83 -14.80 16.63
CA TRP A 150 -19.84 -15.57 17.38
C TRP A 150 -19.69 -17.08 17.28
N SER A 151 -18.94 -17.59 16.31
CA SER A 151 -18.55 -19.00 16.29
C SER A 151 -17.58 -19.34 17.42
N ARG A 152 -16.82 -18.36 17.92
CA ARG A 152 -15.79 -18.57 18.95
C ARG A 152 -16.06 -17.89 20.29
N ARG A 153 -16.75 -16.76 20.30
CA ARG A 153 -16.93 -15.87 21.45
C ARG A 153 -18.39 -15.47 21.60
N GLU A 154 -18.73 -14.93 22.75
CA GLU A 154 -20.08 -14.45 23.03
C GLU A 154 -20.32 -13.03 22.53
N ARG A 155 -19.26 -12.23 22.37
CA ARG A 155 -19.37 -10.79 22.10
C ARG A 155 -18.69 -10.40 20.79
N TYR A 156 -19.38 -9.60 19.98
CA TYR A 156 -18.83 -8.93 18.81
C TYR A 156 -18.66 -7.43 19.09
N GLY A 157 -17.53 -6.86 18.67
CA GLY A 157 -17.21 -5.44 18.82
C GLY A 157 -17.62 -4.66 17.58
N LEU A 158 -18.77 -4.00 17.61
CA LEU A 158 -19.26 -3.19 16.50
C LEU A 158 -18.45 -1.88 16.41
N GLY A 159 -17.83 -1.63 15.26
CA GLY A 159 -17.05 -0.44 15.00
C GLY A 159 -16.44 -0.44 13.60
N PHE A 160 -15.49 0.45 13.35
CA PHE A 160 -14.86 0.65 12.03
C PHE A 160 -13.79 -0.39 11.66
N GLY A 161 -13.68 -1.51 12.38
CA GLY A 161 -12.59 -2.48 12.17
C GLY A 161 -12.46 -3.05 10.75
N PRO A 162 -13.56 -3.39 10.06
CA PRO A 162 -13.50 -3.87 8.67
C PRO A 162 -13.03 -2.83 7.65
N PHE A 163 -13.32 -1.53 7.85
CA PHE A 163 -13.03 -0.48 6.87
C PHE A 163 -11.54 -0.39 6.49
N PRO A 164 -10.58 -0.23 7.43
CA PRO A 164 -9.17 -0.23 7.09
C PRO A 164 -8.70 -1.50 6.38
N ILE A 165 -9.25 -2.67 6.74
CA ILE A 165 -8.85 -3.94 6.11
C ILE A 165 -9.28 -3.95 4.64
N ILE A 166 -10.56 -3.66 4.37
CA ILE A 166 -11.09 -3.66 3.01
C ILE A 166 -10.41 -2.59 2.16
N PHE A 167 -10.35 -1.36 2.65
CA PHE A 167 -9.74 -0.28 1.90
C PHE A 167 -8.24 -0.49 1.67
N SER A 168 -7.50 -0.98 2.67
CA SER A 168 -6.08 -1.30 2.49
C SER A 168 -5.89 -2.41 1.46
N THR A 169 -6.65 -3.51 1.52
CA THR A 169 -6.56 -4.58 0.50
C THR A 169 -6.81 -4.03 -0.90
N ASN A 170 -7.82 -3.17 -1.06
CA ASN A 170 -8.17 -2.57 -2.34
C ASN A 170 -7.33 -1.33 -2.71
N LEU A 171 -6.31 -0.95 -1.96
CA LEU A 171 -5.34 0.03 -2.43
C LEU A 171 -4.14 -0.63 -3.11
N PHE A 172 -4.07 -1.96 -3.11
CA PHE A 172 -2.92 -2.69 -3.66
C PHE A 172 -3.27 -3.84 -4.61
N LEU A 173 -4.43 -4.49 -4.45
CA LEU A 173 -4.78 -5.64 -5.28
C LEU A 173 -6.29 -5.82 -5.42
N TRP A 174 -6.76 -5.87 -6.67
CA TRP A 174 -8.11 -6.31 -7.03
C TRP A 174 -8.02 -7.49 -7.98
N PHE A 175 -8.89 -8.47 -7.80
CA PHE A 175 -9.16 -9.44 -8.87
C PHE A 175 -10.02 -8.80 -9.97
N ARG A 176 -9.74 -9.17 -11.22
CA ARG A 176 -10.62 -8.84 -12.35
C ARG A 176 -11.99 -9.50 -12.17
N ASP A 177 -13.01 -8.97 -12.86
CA ASP A 177 -14.41 -9.37 -12.69
C ASP A 177 -14.63 -10.88 -12.83
N ASP A 178 -13.94 -11.52 -13.77
CA ASP A 178 -14.02 -12.96 -14.05
C ASP A 178 -13.45 -13.84 -12.91
N TRP A 179 -12.73 -13.23 -11.97
CA TRP A 179 -12.06 -13.90 -10.85
C TRP A 179 -12.48 -13.31 -9.50
N PHE A 180 -13.54 -12.49 -9.47
CA PHE A 180 -13.88 -11.69 -8.30
C PHE A 180 -14.26 -12.51 -7.06
N TYR A 181 -14.67 -13.77 -7.20
CA TYR A 181 -14.88 -14.66 -6.05
C TYR A 181 -13.61 -14.84 -5.20
N LEU A 182 -12.42 -14.72 -5.80
CA LEU A 182 -11.14 -14.73 -5.09
C LEU A 182 -10.97 -13.48 -4.22
N GLN A 183 -11.62 -12.35 -4.55
CA GLN A 183 -11.62 -11.14 -3.72
C GLN A 183 -12.30 -11.41 -2.37
N PHE A 184 -13.49 -12.04 -2.37
CA PHE A 184 -14.19 -12.43 -1.14
C PHE A 184 -13.38 -13.45 -0.33
N LEU A 185 -12.74 -14.41 -1.01
CA LEU A 185 -11.86 -15.39 -0.37
C LEU A 185 -10.65 -14.71 0.29
N MET A 186 -10.00 -13.77 -0.41
CA MET A 186 -8.87 -13.00 0.12
C MET A 186 -9.25 -12.23 1.38
N ILE A 187 -10.41 -11.57 1.38
CA ILE A 187 -10.96 -10.89 2.56
C ILE A 187 -11.19 -11.89 3.70
N ALA A 188 -11.87 -12.99 3.42
CA ALA A 188 -12.15 -14.03 4.41
C ALA A 188 -10.86 -14.53 5.07
N VAL A 189 -9.83 -14.81 4.28
CA VAL A 189 -8.50 -15.21 4.74
C VAL A 189 -7.86 -14.14 5.62
N GLY A 190 -8.00 -12.85 5.30
CA GLY A 190 -7.53 -11.75 6.15
C GLY A 190 -8.17 -11.76 7.55
N PHE A 191 -9.50 -11.94 7.63
CA PHE A 191 -10.22 -12.05 8.91
C PHE A 191 -9.88 -13.34 9.67
N LEU A 192 -9.74 -14.47 8.97
CA LEU A 192 -9.30 -15.74 9.56
C LEU A 192 -7.88 -15.59 10.13
N GLY A 193 -6.95 -14.99 9.39
CA GLY A 193 -5.59 -14.71 9.85
C GLY A 193 -5.58 -13.89 11.14
N LYS A 194 -6.34 -12.80 11.19
CA LYS A 194 -6.53 -11.98 12.40
C LYS A 194 -7.06 -12.76 13.59
N GLU A 195 -7.93 -13.74 13.36
CA GLU A 195 -8.62 -14.48 14.40
C GLU A 195 -7.84 -15.70 14.91
N PHE A 196 -7.13 -16.40 14.02
CA PHE A 196 -6.43 -17.65 14.31
C PHE A 196 -4.91 -17.50 14.45
N VAL A 197 -4.29 -16.57 13.71
CA VAL A 197 -2.83 -16.44 13.67
C VAL A 197 -2.38 -15.38 14.68
N ARG A 198 -2.11 -15.85 15.90
CA ARG A 198 -1.85 -15.01 17.07
C ARG A 198 -0.69 -15.52 17.90
N TRP A 199 -0.03 -14.61 18.59
CA TRP A 199 0.98 -14.91 19.58
C TRP A 199 0.67 -14.26 20.93
N ARG A 200 1.45 -14.60 21.94
CA ARG A 200 1.39 -13.94 23.24
C ARG A 200 2.43 -12.82 23.28
N ARG A 201 1.98 -11.57 23.30
CA ARG A 201 2.83 -10.38 23.42
C ARG A 201 2.44 -9.64 24.71
N GLU A 202 3.40 -9.47 25.62
CA GLU A 202 3.20 -8.79 26.91
C GLU A 202 1.99 -9.33 27.70
N GLY A 203 1.86 -10.66 27.75
CA GLY A 203 0.78 -11.33 28.48
C GLY A 203 -0.58 -11.35 27.79
N ARG A 204 -0.78 -10.62 26.68
CA ARG A 204 -2.02 -10.60 25.88
C ARG A 204 -1.88 -11.40 24.59
N LEU A 205 -2.98 -12.01 24.15
CA LEU A 205 -3.04 -12.69 22.85
C LEU A 205 -3.36 -11.64 21.76
N THR A 206 -2.44 -11.42 20.83
CA THR A 206 -2.58 -10.45 19.73
C THR A 206 -2.30 -11.11 18.39
N HIS A 207 -2.92 -10.62 17.32
CA HIS A 207 -2.59 -11.05 15.97
C HIS A 207 -1.14 -10.67 15.61
N ILE A 208 -0.52 -11.51 14.79
CA ILE A 208 0.88 -11.32 14.35
C ILE A 208 0.92 -10.34 13.19
N PHE A 209 0.07 -10.59 12.19
CA PHE A 209 0.10 -9.89 10.91
C PHE A 209 -0.93 -8.78 10.82
N ASN A 210 -0.61 -7.71 10.09
CA ASN A 210 -1.65 -6.80 9.59
C ASN A 210 -2.63 -7.65 8.73
N PRO A 211 -3.94 -7.67 9.02
CA PRO A 211 -4.89 -8.53 8.33
C PRO A 211 -4.91 -8.36 6.81
N SER A 212 -4.85 -7.12 6.31
CA SER A 212 -4.81 -6.87 4.85
C SER A 212 -3.50 -7.34 4.27
N ALA A 213 -2.36 -6.99 4.89
CA ALA A 213 -1.03 -7.39 4.44
C ALA A 213 -0.86 -8.92 4.42
N PHE A 214 -1.42 -9.64 5.40
CA PHE A 214 -1.40 -11.10 5.43
C PHE A 214 -2.10 -11.71 4.21
N SER A 215 -3.33 -11.27 3.94
CA SER A 215 -4.08 -11.75 2.80
C SER A 215 -3.43 -11.36 1.47
N LEU A 216 -2.95 -10.12 1.35
CA LEU A 216 -2.26 -9.63 0.16
C LEU A 216 -0.99 -10.43 -0.11
N GLY A 217 -0.14 -10.62 0.91
CA GLY A 217 1.10 -11.38 0.76
C GLY A 217 0.86 -12.85 0.41
N LEU A 218 -0.12 -13.50 1.04
CA LEU A 218 -0.45 -14.89 0.73
C LEU A 218 -0.99 -15.05 -0.70
N PHE A 219 -1.93 -14.20 -1.12
CA PHE A 219 -2.45 -14.25 -2.48
C PHE A 219 -1.39 -13.86 -3.51
N SER A 220 -0.51 -12.91 -3.19
CA SER A 220 0.66 -12.58 -4.03
C SER A 220 1.54 -13.82 -4.25
N LEU A 221 1.87 -14.57 -3.20
CA LEU A 221 2.66 -15.81 -3.35
C LEU A 221 1.95 -16.85 -4.23
N ILE A 222 0.64 -17.00 -4.09
CA ILE A 222 -0.15 -17.92 -4.92
C ILE A 222 -0.09 -17.49 -6.38
N LEU A 223 -0.38 -16.22 -6.68
CA LEU A 223 -0.39 -15.66 -8.04
C LEU A 223 0.98 -15.76 -8.72
N ILE A 224 2.05 -15.57 -7.96
CA ILE A 224 3.43 -15.76 -8.44
C ILE A 224 3.68 -17.24 -8.74
N ALA A 225 3.33 -18.13 -7.82
CA ALA A 225 3.58 -19.56 -7.97
C ALA A 225 2.78 -20.20 -9.12
N THR A 226 1.59 -19.67 -9.43
CA THR A 226 0.75 -20.15 -10.53
C THR A 226 1.02 -19.43 -11.86
N GLY A 227 1.78 -18.34 -11.86
CA GLY A 227 2.03 -17.53 -13.06
C GLY A 227 0.80 -16.77 -13.55
N THR A 228 -0.14 -16.45 -12.66
CA THR A 228 -1.47 -15.88 -13.01
C THR A 228 -1.65 -14.46 -12.45
N SER A 229 -0.64 -13.62 -12.56
CA SER A 229 -0.69 -12.24 -12.03
C SER A 229 -1.62 -11.32 -12.82
N ASP A 230 -1.87 -11.66 -14.09
CA ASP A 230 -2.77 -11.03 -15.04
C ASP A 230 -4.26 -11.10 -14.63
N LEU A 231 -4.62 -12.04 -13.73
CA LEU A 231 -5.97 -12.12 -13.16
C LEU A 231 -6.33 -10.93 -12.27
N THR A 232 -5.36 -10.06 -11.99
CA THR A 232 -5.50 -8.91 -11.09
C THR A 232 -5.25 -7.60 -11.81
N TRP A 233 -5.74 -6.52 -11.20
CA TRP A 233 -5.40 -5.14 -11.55
C TRP A 233 -4.15 -4.65 -10.78
N GLY A 234 -3.39 -5.53 -10.12
CA GLY A 234 -2.32 -5.13 -9.19
C GLY A 234 -1.23 -4.26 -9.82
N GLN A 235 -0.86 -4.57 -11.06
CA GLN A 235 0.11 -3.78 -11.83
C GLN A 235 -0.47 -2.41 -12.19
N ASP A 236 -1.70 -2.36 -12.70
CA ASP A 236 -2.38 -1.12 -13.08
C ASP A 236 -2.61 -0.20 -11.86
N ILE A 237 -3.00 -0.77 -10.72
CA ILE A 237 -3.14 -0.01 -9.47
C ILE A 237 -1.81 0.61 -9.06
N ALA A 238 -0.71 -0.14 -9.18
CA ALA A 238 0.60 0.35 -8.79
C ALA A 238 1.12 1.46 -9.72
N SER A 239 0.85 1.39 -11.02
CA SER A 239 1.32 2.36 -12.01
C SER A 239 0.43 3.58 -12.16
N THR A 240 -0.88 3.48 -11.90
CA THR A 240 -1.83 4.58 -12.15
C THR A 240 -1.98 5.56 -10.99
N LEU A 241 -1.40 5.28 -9.82
CA LEU A 241 -1.39 6.24 -8.70
C LEU A 241 -0.71 7.57 -9.07
N THR A 242 0.26 7.55 -9.99
CA THR A 242 0.98 8.74 -10.46
C THR A 242 0.17 9.60 -11.44
N LEU A 243 -0.96 9.09 -11.96
CA LEU A 243 -1.87 9.90 -12.77
C LEU A 243 -2.48 11.05 -11.97
N ALA A 244 -2.59 10.89 -10.64
CA ALA A 244 -2.98 11.96 -9.75
C ALA A 244 -1.81 12.96 -9.61
N PRO A 245 -2.00 14.24 -9.97
CA PRO A 245 -0.95 15.25 -9.83
C PRO A 245 -0.44 15.33 -8.39
N GLN A 246 0.83 15.61 -8.19
CA GLN A 246 1.38 15.84 -6.83
C GLN A 246 1.08 14.69 -5.83
N ILE A 247 1.00 13.44 -6.31
CA ILE A 247 0.63 12.29 -5.49
C ILE A 247 1.58 12.11 -4.30
N TYR A 248 2.87 12.40 -4.44
CA TYR A 248 3.83 12.25 -3.34
C TYR A 248 3.56 13.27 -2.25
N LEU A 249 3.37 14.55 -2.61
CA LEU A 249 2.97 15.57 -1.66
C LEU A 249 1.64 15.22 -0.97
N PHE A 250 0.64 14.78 -1.74
CA PHE A 250 -0.66 14.38 -1.18
C PHE A 250 -0.50 13.22 -0.16
N LEU A 251 0.18 12.14 -0.54
CA LEU A 251 0.42 10.98 0.32
C LEU A 251 1.25 11.35 1.55
N PHE A 252 2.22 12.26 1.41
CA PHE A 252 3.01 12.79 2.52
C PHE A 252 2.12 13.55 3.51
N LEU A 253 1.26 14.46 3.03
CA LEU A 253 0.37 15.27 3.88
C LEU A 253 -0.64 14.42 4.65
N ILE A 254 -1.33 13.49 3.99
CA ILE A 254 -2.25 12.57 4.68
C ILE A 254 -1.48 11.63 5.62
N GLY A 255 -0.25 11.27 5.26
CA GLY A 255 0.67 10.51 6.07
C GLY A 255 1.02 11.20 7.38
N LEU A 256 1.27 12.52 7.35
CA LEU A 256 1.53 13.32 8.55
C LEU A 256 0.38 13.26 9.56
N VAL A 257 -0.87 13.16 9.09
CA VAL A 257 -2.05 13.00 9.97
C VAL A 257 -1.97 11.69 10.75
N ALA A 258 -1.67 10.57 10.09
CA ALA A 258 -1.48 9.27 10.74
C ALA A 258 -0.25 9.27 11.66
N MET A 259 0.86 9.88 11.22
CA MET A 259 2.09 10.02 12.00
C MET A 259 1.89 10.82 13.29
N TYR A 260 1.13 11.91 13.22
CA TYR A 260 0.76 12.69 14.38
C TYR A 260 -0.10 11.88 15.36
N ALA A 261 -1.13 11.22 14.85
CA ALA A 261 -2.10 10.48 15.67
C ALA A 261 -1.52 9.22 16.34
N PHE A 262 -0.61 8.50 15.66
CA PHE A 262 -0.14 7.17 16.10
C PHE A 262 1.35 7.08 16.40
N SER A 263 2.10 8.17 16.24
CA SER A 263 3.56 8.22 16.48
C SER A 263 4.35 7.16 15.70
N ILE A 264 4.01 6.99 14.42
CA ILE A 264 4.55 5.99 13.49
C ILE A 264 5.66 6.55 12.59
N THR A 265 6.03 7.82 12.77
CA THR A 265 7.00 8.54 11.93
C THR A 265 8.33 7.83 11.77
N LEU A 266 8.86 7.22 12.84
CA LEU A 266 10.13 6.50 12.78
C LEU A 266 10.11 5.30 11.85
N VAL A 267 8.96 4.67 11.64
CA VAL A 267 8.81 3.54 10.70
C VAL A 267 8.84 4.05 9.27
N ALA A 268 7.98 5.03 8.96
CA ALA A 268 7.87 5.62 7.63
C ALA A 268 9.15 6.33 7.22
N GLY A 269 9.68 7.19 8.08
CA GLY A 269 10.87 7.99 7.81
C GLY A 269 12.13 7.15 7.64
N SER A 270 12.37 6.14 8.47
CA SER A 270 13.57 5.30 8.29
C SER A 270 13.46 4.39 7.05
N ALA A 271 12.27 3.92 6.70
CA ALA A 271 12.04 3.20 5.46
C ALA A 271 12.37 4.05 4.24
N ALA A 272 11.87 5.28 4.20
CA ALA A 272 12.10 6.21 3.10
C ALA A 272 13.58 6.62 3.00
N ILE A 273 14.24 6.92 4.11
CA ILE A 273 15.69 7.25 4.13
C ILE A 273 16.52 6.09 3.55
N VAL A 274 16.21 4.86 3.95
CA VAL A 274 16.91 3.67 3.44
C VAL A 274 16.65 3.46 1.95
N LEU A 275 15.39 3.51 1.50
CA LEU A 275 15.06 3.34 0.08
C LEU A 275 15.72 4.40 -0.79
N PHE A 276 15.55 5.67 -0.40
CA PHE A 276 16.15 6.80 -1.10
C PHE A 276 17.68 6.68 -1.13
N GLY A 277 18.32 6.36 0.00
CA GLY A 277 19.77 6.20 0.08
C GLY A 277 20.30 5.04 -0.76
N LEU A 278 19.60 3.90 -0.79
CA LEU A 278 19.98 2.75 -1.61
C LEU A 278 19.77 3.00 -3.11
N SER A 279 18.66 3.66 -3.48
CA SER A 279 18.38 4.04 -4.86
C SER A 279 19.40 5.06 -5.38
N ALA A 280 19.75 6.06 -4.57
CA ALA A 280 20.82 7.01 -4.88
C ALA A 280 22.18 6.31 -5.02
N LEU A 281 22.53 5.41 -4.09
CA LEU A 281 23.77 4.64 -4.17
C LEU A 281 23.83 3.80 -5.46
N TYR A 282 22.76 3.08 -5.78
CA TYR A 282 22.68 2.32 -7.02
C TYR A 282 22.86 3.22 -8.25
N SER A 283 22.13 4.33 -8.29
CA SER A 283 22.19 5.34 -9.34
C SER A 283 23.60 5.88 -9.56
N THR A 284 24.35 6.15 -8.49
CA THR A 284 25.75 6.60 -8.57
C THR A 284 26.71 5.53 -9.06
N LEU A 285 26.43 4.26 -8.78
CA LEU A 285 27.31 3.14 -9.15
C LEU A 285 27.07 2.65 -10.58
N THR A 286 25.82 2.65 -11.05
CA THR A 286 25.44 2.07 -12.36
C THR A 286 25.22 3.12 -13.44
N GLY A 287 25.01 4.39 -13.05
CA GLY A 287 24.64 5.47 -13.97
C GLY A 287 23.13 5.49 -14.32
N VAL A 288 22.35 4.49 -13.93
CA VAL A 288 20.92 4.37 -14.25
C VAL A 288 20.05 4.36 -12.98
N PRO A 289 18.82 4.90 -13.02
CA PRO A 289 17.90 4.81 -11.90
C PRO A 289 17.61 3.37 -11.46
N TYR A 290 17.43 3.16 -10.17
CA TYR A 290 17.04 1.85 -9.66
C TYR A 290 15.56 1.54 -9.94
N PHE A 291 14.67 2.49 -9.61
CA PHE A 291 13.29 2.49 -10.09
C PHE A 291 13.18 3.44 -11.30
N ILE A 292 12.25 3.16 -12.21
CA ILE A 292 12.22 3.79 -13.54
C ILE A 292 11.92 5.28 -13.44
N ASP A 293 10.83 5.63 -12.77
CA ASP A 293 10.19 6.95 -12.81
C ASP A 293 10.34 7.73 -11.50
N SER A 294 10.98 7.17 -10.48
CA SER A 294 11.06 7.77 -9.15
C SER A 294 12.19 7.18 -8.30
N GLU A 295 12.54 7.82 -7.19
CA GLU A 295 13.46 7.22 -6.20
C GLU A 295 12.74 6.27 -5.23
N ILE A 296 11.42 6.45 -5.09
CA ILE A 296 10.52 5.56 -4.34
C ILE A 296 9.23 5.45 -5.16
N PRO A 297 8.82 4.27 -5.65
CA PRO A 297 7.58 4.12 -6.39
C PRO A 297 6.38 4.59 -5.57
N SER A 298 5.42 5.28 -6.20
CA SER A 298 4.25 5.87 -5.53
C SER A 298 3.47 4.84 -4.70
N ALA A 299 3.34 3.60 -5.19
CA ALA A 299 2.66 2.52 -4.48
C ALA A 299 3.46 2.03 -3.25
N VAL A 300 4.80 2.07 -3.27
CA VAL A 300 5.64 1.82 -2.09
C VAL A 300 5.51 2.98 -1.10
N PHE A 301 5.45 4.22 -1.62
CA PHE A 301 5.21 5.42 -0.84
C PHE A 301 3.84 5.41 -0.14
N LEU A 302 2.80 4.90 -0.79
CA LEU A 302 1.51 4.63 -0.17
C LEU A 302 1.63 3.56 0.94
N GLY A 303 2.35 2.47 0.66
CA GLY A 303 2.59 1.38 1.60
C GLY A 303 3.27 1.81 2.89
N LEU A 304 4.31 2.66 2.80
CA LEU A 304 5.04 3.15 3.98
C LEU A 304 4.19 4.06 4.87
N HIS A 305 3.17 4.72 4.32
CA HIS A 305 2.28 5.61 5.08
C HIS A 305 1.08 4.87 5.67
N LEU A 306 0.44 3.96 4.92
CA LEU A 306 -0.89 3.44 5.25
C LEU A 306 -0.99 1.90 5.40
N LEU A 307 0.05 1.14 5.03
CA LEU A 307 0.07 -0.33 5.13
C LEU A 307 0.99 -0.84 6.25
N VAL A 308 2.25 -0.41 6.25
CA VAL A 308 3.31 -0.89 7.16
C VAL A 308 3.10 -0.42 8.60
N THR A 309 2.38 0.69 8.77
CA THR A 309 2.36 1.50 9.99
C THR A 309 1.28 1.12 10.99
N ASP A 310 0.65 -0.06 10.86
CA ASP A 310 -0.32 -0.53 11.86
C ASP A 310 0.36 -0.65 13.25
N PRO A 311 -0.06 0.16 14.25
CA PRO A 311 0.54 0.13 15.59
C PRO A 311 0.35 -1.22 16.31
N SER A 312 -0.60 -2.03 15.86
CA SER A 312 -0.90 -3.32 16.47
C SER A 312 0.10 -4.42 16.09
N THR A 313 0.77 -4.27 14.94
CA THR A 313 1.64 -5.31 14.34
C THR A 313 3.08 -4.83 14.14
N SER A 314 3.41 -3.64 14.63
CA SER A 314 4.76 -3.06 14.60
C SER A 314 5.43 -3.00 15.99
N PRO A 315 6.75 -2.76 16.05
CA PRO A 315 7.45 -2.52 17.31
C PRO A 315 6.99 -1.25 18.02
N ARG A 316 7.06 -1.25 19.36
CA ARG A 316 6.62 -0.09 20.17
C ARG A 316 7.75 0.84 20.55
N THR A 317 8.98 0.33 20.65
CA THR A 317 10.14 1.12 21.05
C THR A 317 10.65 1.99 19.89
N PRO A 318 11.22 3.18 20.14
CA PRO A 318 11.79 4.02 19.08
C PRO A 318 12.83 3.27 18.23
N VAL A 319 13.79 2.61 18.87
CA VAL A 319 14.81 1.79 18.18
C VAL A 319 14.17 0.67 17.35
N GLY A 320 13.17 -0.03 17.91
CA GLY A 320 12.44 -1.05 17.18
C GLY A 320 11.71 -0.51 15.96
N LYS A 321 11.08 0.67 16.07
CA LYS A 321 10.41 1.33 14.94
C LYS A 321 11.39 1.70 13.84
N THR A 322 12.55 2.27 14.19
CA THR A 322 13.61 2.60 13.23
C THR A 322 14.12 1.36 12.51
N LEU A 323 14.43 0.29 13.25
CA LEU A 323 14.90 -0.98 12.68
C LEU A 323 13.85 -1.64 11.78
N PHE A 324 12.57 -1.56 12.17
CA PHE A 324 11.46 -2.11 11.39
C PHE A 324 11.25 -1.35 10.09
N GLY A 325 11.27 -0.01 10.12
CA GLY A 325 11.22 0.81 8.92
C GLY A 325 12.43 0.61 8.01
N ALA A 326 13.65 0.57 8.57
CA ALA A 326 14.86 0.30 7.79
C ALA A 326 14.81 -1.10 7.15
N GLY A 327 14.28 -2.10 7.87
CA GLY A 327 14.03 -3.43 7.35
C GLY A 327 13.00 -3.46 6.22
N TYR A 328 11.98 -2.60 6.27
CA TYR A 328 11.05 -2.42 5.14
C TYR A 328 11.75 -1.84 3.92
N GLY A 329 12.56 -0.78 4.10
CA GLY A 329 13.29 -0.21 2.98
C GLY A 329 14.26 -1.20 2.32
N LEU A 330 15.04 -1.92 3.13
CA LEU A 330 15.93 -2.99 2.66
C LEU A 330 15.15 -4.13 2.00
N GLY A 331 14.02 -4.52 2.58
CA GLY A 331 13.20 -5.63 2.10
C GLY A 331 12.55 -5.32 0.76
N VAL A 332 11.98 -4.12 0.58
CA VAL A 332 11.40 -3.68 -0.69
C VAL A 332 12.50 -3.57 -1.77
N PHE A 333 13.64 -2.95 -1.45
CA PHE A 333 14.77 -2.87 -2.37
C PHE A 333 15.25 -4.27 -2.79
N GLY A 334 15.50 -5.17 -1.83
CA GLY A 334 15.92 -6.54 -2.15
C GLY A 334 14.89 -7.34 -2.95
N LEU A 335 13.61 -7.24 -2.60
CA LEU A 335 12.53 -7.94 -3.29
C LEU A 335 12.29 -7.40 -4.70
N TYR A 336 12.40 -6.10 -4.93
CA TYR A 336 12.29 -5.53 -6.28
C TYR A 336 13.34 -6.12 -7.22
N SER A 337 14.61 -6.17 -6.79
CA SER A 337 15.69 -6.83 -7.54
C SER A 337 15.41 -8.31 -7.77
N LEU A 338 14.98 -9.03 -6.73
CA LEU A 338 14.74 -10.47 -6.80
C LEU A 338 13.60 -10.81 -7.77
N LEU A 339 12.46 -10.12 -7.64
CA LEU A 339 11.28 -10.30 -8.47
C LEU A 339 11.59 -9.96 -9.94
N GLY A 340 12.31 -8.86 -10.18
CA GLY A 340 12.76 -8.48 -11.51
C GLY A 340 13.68 -9.53 -12.14
N ALA A 341 14.61 -10.11 -11.36
CA ALA A 341 15.53 -11.13 -11.85
C ALA A 341 14.83 -12.45 -12.24
N ILE A 342 13.69 -12.77 -11.64
CA ILE A 342 12.88 -13.96 -11.97
C ILE A 342 11.73 -13.66 -12.95
N GLY A 343 11.65 -12.45 -13.50
CA GLY A 343 10.63 -12.06 -14.48
C GLY A 343 9.22 -11.90 -13.91
N VAL A 344 9.07 -11.71 -12.60
CA VAL A 344 7.78 -11.55 -11.91
C VAL A 344 7.47 -10.06 -11.73
N PRO A 345 6.19 -9.62 -11.82
CA PRO A 345 5.83 -8.23 -11.59
C PRO A 345 6.38 -7.68 -10.27
N THR A 346 7.13 -6.60 -10.35
CA THR A 346 7.86 -6.07 -9.19
C THR A 346 6.95 -5.41 -8.15
N PHE A 347 5.70 -5.10 -8.49
CA PHE A 347 4.75 -4.48 -7.55
C PHE A 347 4.43 -5.36 -6.32
N TYR A 348 4.76 -6.65 -6.34
CA TYR A 348 4.60 -7.54 -5.19
C TYR A 348 5.61 -7.27 -4.05
N ASP A 349 6.70 -6.55 -4.31
CA ASP A 349 7.76 -6.22 -3.36
C ASP A 349 7.24 -5.77 -1.98
N LYS A 350 6.37 -4.77 -1.97
CA LYS A 350 5.71 -4.21 -0.79
C LYS A 350 4.72 -5.18 -0.15
N LEU A 351 4.07 -6.03 -0.93
CA LEU A 351 3.04 -6.97 -0.44
C LEU A 351 3.67 -8.17 0.28
N LEU A 352 4.79 -8.65 -0.23
CA LEU A 352 5.55 -9.75 0.36
C LEU A 352 6.38 -9.29 1.56
N CYS A 353 6.90 -8.06 1.54
CA CYS A 353 7.75 -7.55 2.60
C CYS A 353 7.03 -7.44 3.97
N VAL A 354 5.79 -6.93 3.99
CA VAL A 354 5.10 -6.60 5.26
C VAL A 354 4.85 -7.82 6.15
N PRO A 355 4.34 -8.96 5.66
CA PRO A 355 4.19 -10.16 6.48
C PRO A 355 5.52 -10.69 7.04
N LEU A 356 6.59 -10.66 6.24
CA LEU A 356 7.93 -11.08 6.66
C LEU A 356 8.44 -10.20 7.82
N LEU A 357 8.20 -8.89 7.74
CA LEU A 357 8.52 -7.97 8.83
C LEU A 357 7.65 -8.19 10.06
N ASN A 358 6.34 -8.43 9.90
CA ASN A 358 5.48 -8.72 11.05
C ASN A 358 5.97 -9.95 11.84
N LEU A 359 6.47 -10.98 11.14
CA LEU A 359 7.10 -12.15 11.76
C LEU A 359 8.43 -11.82 12.46
N SER A 360 9.19 -10.84 11.96
CA SER A 360 10.49 -10.47 12.52
C SER A 360 10.40 -9.56 13.76
N VAL A 361 9.22 -9.02 14.09
CA VAL A 361 9.01 -8.10 15.23
C VAL A 361 9.59 -8.62 16.56
N PRO A 362 9.45 -9.89 16.99
CA PRO A 362 10.03 -10.35 18.26
C PRO A 362 11.55 -10.37 18.25
N TRP A 363 12.16 -10.58 17.08
CA TRP A 363 13.60 -10.49 16.92
C TRP A 363 14.05 -9.03 16.96
N ILE A 364 13.34 -8.13 16.28
CA ILE A 364 13.60 -6.69 16.33
C ILE A 364 13.44 -6.16 17.77
N ASP A 365 12.40 -6.55 18.50
CA ASP A 365 12.17 -6.16 19.90
C ASP A 365 13.26 -6.71 20.84
N ARG A 366 13.88 -7.86 20.52
CA ARG A 366 15.05 -8.38 21.25
C ARG A 366 16.30 -7.56 20.95
N LEU A 367 16.58 -7.33 19.66
CA LEU A 367 17.73 -6.54 19.24
C LEU A 367 17.68 -5.11 19.79
N ALA A 368 16.52 -4.47 19.74
CA ALA A 368 16.30 -3.13 20.28
C ALA A 368 16.58 -3.04 21.80
N ARG A 369 16.23 -4.09 22.56
CA ARG A 369 16.56 -4.17 23.99
C ARG A 369 18.07 -4.29 24.21
N THR A 370 18.74 -5.18 23.48
CA THR A 370 20.20 -5.33 23.57
C THR A 370 20.95 -4.03 23.26
N ILE A 371 20.50 -3.28 22.23
CA ILE A 371 21.10 -1.98 21.87
C ILE A 371 20.90 -0.96 23.00
N LYS A 372 19.72 -0.93 23.61
CA LYS A 372 19.41 -0.03 24.73
C LYS A 372 20.25 -0.38 25.97
N ASP A 373 20.30 -1.65 26.33
CA ASP A 373 20.98 -2.14 27.53
C ASP A 373 22.51 -1.97 27.45
N ARG A 374 23.09 -2.00 26.24
CA ARG A 374 24.51 -1.71 26.02
C ARG A 374 24.87 -0.22 26.11
N ASN A 375 23.93 0.66 26.44
CA ASN A 375 24.14 2.11 26.63
C ASN A 375 24.78 2.83 25.42
N LEU A 376 24.78 2.22 24.22
CA LEU A 376 25.44 2.77 23.04
C LEU A 376 24.79 4.07 22.54
N LEU A 377 23.51 4.31 22.89
CA LEU A 377 22.73 5.50 22.49
C LEU A 377 22.30 6.37 23.69
N ALA A 378 22.44 5.89 24.93
CA ALA A 378 21.85 6.54 26.11
C ALA A 378 22.59 7.80 26.58
N ARG A 379 23.79 8.08 26.05
CA ARG A 379 24.55 9.28 26.40
C ARG A 379 24.10 10.55 25.66
N TRP A 380 23.21 10.43 24.67
CA TRP A 380 22.90 11.51 23.72
C TRP A 380 21.40 11.73 23.46
N THR A 381 20.50 11.11 24.22
CA THR A 381 19.06 11.33 24.06
C THR A 381 18.55 12.34 25.08
N PRO A 382 18.08 13.53 24.64
CA PRO A 382 17.41 14.48 25.53
C PRO A 382 16.18 13.84 26.20
N ASP A 383 15.87 14.22 27.44
CA ASP A 383 14.65 13.80 28.14
C ASP A 383 13.41 14.49 27.53
N TRP A 384 12.93 13.94 26.40
CA TRP A 384 11.73 14.40 25.73
C TRP A 384 10.51 13.57 26.09
N THR A 385 9.35 14.23 26.20
CA THR A 385 8.07 13.51 26.23
C THR A 385 7.85 12.79 24.90
N PRO A 386 7.16 11.63 24.86
CA PRO A 386 6.91 10.89 23.62
C PRO A 386 6.27 11.74 22.51
N THR A 387 5.38 12.67 22.89
CA THR A 387 4.74 13.61 21.96
C THR A 387 5.74 14.58 21.35
N ARG A 388 6.62 15.19 22.16
CA ARG A 388 7.67 16.09 21.64
C ARG A 388 8.65 15.35 20.75
N ALA A 389 9.06 14.14 21.14
CA ALA A 389 9.91 13.30 20.32
C ALA A 389 9.26 12.99 18.97
N ASN A 390 7.97 12.66 18.94
CA ASN A 390 7.26 12.41 17.69
C ASN A 390 7.22 13.64 16.77
N VAL A 391 6.95 14.83 17.32
CA VAL A 391 6.97 16.09 16.55
C VAL A 391 8.36 16.33 15.96
N VAL A 392 9.43 16.12 16.72
CA VAL A 392 10.80 16.26 16.19
C VAL A 392 11.06 15.26 15.07
N HIS A 393 10.67 13.99 15.23
CA HIS A 393 10.80 13.02 14.13
C HIS A 393 10.00 13.46 12.89
N MET A 394 8.81 14.05 13.07
CA MET A 394 8.00 14.57 11.96
C MET A 394 8.66 15.77 11.30
N THR A 395 9.27 16.68 12.06
CA THR A 395 10.05 17.79 11.52
C THR A 395 11.24 17.29 10.71
N VAL A 396 12.01 16.33 11.24
CA VAL A 396 13.14 15.72 10.52
C VAL A 396 12.66 15.04 9.24
N TRP A 397 11.57 14.28 9.32
CA TRP A 397 10.95 13.65 8.16
C TRP A 397 10.48 14.68 7.12
N GLY A 398 9.87 15.78 7.55
CA GLY A 398 9.44 16.85 6.65
C GLY A 398 10.58 17.62 6.00
N LEU A 399 11.68 17.85 6.73
CA LEU A 399 12.90 18.42 6.15
C LEU A 399 13.51 17.46 5.12
N PHE A 400 13.57 16.17 5.43
CA PHE A 400 14.07 15.16 4.50
C PHE A 400 13.20 15.07 3.23
N PHE A 401 11.88 15.04 3.37
CA PHE A 401 10.96 15.08 2.25
C PHE A 401 11.12 16.38 1.42
N GLY A 402 11.31 17.52 2.09
CA GLY A 402 11.61 18.79 1.43
C GLY A 402 12.90 18.75 0.60
N VAL A 403 13.95 18.08 1.12
CA VAL A 403 15.18 17.84 0.36
C VAL A 403 14.91 16.95 -0.85
N MET A 404 14.21 15.83 -0.68
CA MET A 404 13.83 14.93 -1.79
C MET A 404 13.05 15.68 -2.88
N ALA A 405 12.10 16.53 -2.49
CA ALA A 405 11.33 17.33 -3.43
C ALA A 405 12.20 18.39 -4.14
N GLY A 406 13.10 19.05 -3.41
CA GLY A 406 13.97 20.08 -3.97
C GLY A 406 14.99 19.58 -5.01
N ILE A 407 15.40 18.31 -4.94
CA ILE A 407 16.37 17.71 -5.87
C ILE A 407 15.73 17.00 -7.07
N GLY A 408 14.40 16.98 -7.17
CA GLY A 408 13.73 16.35 -8.29
C GLY A 408 13.14 14.95 -8.04
N SER A 409 13.20 14.41 -6.81
CA SER A 409 12.96 12.98 -6.54
C SER A 409 11.53 12.63 -6.12
N THR A 410 10.58 13.57 -6.17
CA THR A 410 9.17 13.34 -5.81
C THR A 410 8.21 13.62 -6.98
N ASP A 411 7.50 14.76 -6.97
CA ASP A 411 6.46 15.12 -7.95
C ASP A 411 7.00 15.89 -9.17
N SER A 412 8.31 16.03 -9.23
CA SER A 412 9.05 16.71 -10.29
C SER A 412 9.62 15.71 -11.29
N ARG A 413 9.96 16.18 -12.49
CA ARG A 413 10.57 15.38 -13.53
C ARG A 413 11.74 14.54 -13.01
N HIS A 414 11.65 13.23 -13.24
CA HIS A 414 12.70 12.29 -12.99
C HIS A 414 13.51 12.03 -14.26
N ARG A 415 14.80 11.71 -14.11
CA ARG A 415 15.68 11.43 -15.25
C ARG A 415 15.22 10.23 -16.09
N GLY A 416 14.63 9.24 -15.43
CA GLY A 416 14.10 8.06 -16.08
C GLY A 416 12.74 8.27 -16.78
N ASP A 417 12.15 9.46 -16.73
CA ASP A 417 10.97 9.80 -17.55
C ASP A 417 11.34 10.01 -19.03
N SER A 418 12.62 10.26 -19.32
CA SER A 418 13.11 10.52 -20.67
C SER A 418 13.39 9.20 -21.40
N VAL A 419 12.65 8.94 -22.49
CA VAL A 419 12.97 7.83 -23.40
C VAL A 419 14.36 7.98 -24.03
N PRO A 420 14.78 9.18 -24.51
CA PRO A 420 16.15 9.37 -25.01
C PRO A 420 17.24 8.99 -24.01
N PHE A 421 17.04 9.26 -22.71
CA PHE A 421 17.97 8.82 -21.66
C PHE A 421 18.13 7.30 -21.65
N TRP A 422 17.03 6.54 -21.71
CA TRP A 422 17.08 5.07 -21.74
C TRP A 422 17.68 4.51 -23.03
N GLN A 423 17.44 5.17 -24.17
CA GLN A 423 18.10 4.81 -25.44
C GLN A 423 19.62 5.00 -25.35
N GLN A 424 20.08 6.12 -24.79
CA GLN A 424 21.50 6.40 -24.62
C GLN A 424 22.17 5.39 -23.68
N VAL A 425 21.62 5.20 -22.48
CA VAL A 425 22.24 4.30 -21.49
C VAL A 425 22.14 2.82 -21.89
N CYS A 426 21.16 2.44 -22.73
CA CYS A 426 21.14 1.13 -23.37
C CYS A 426 22.26 0.99 -24.41
N ALA A 427 22.49 2.00 -25.25
CA ALA A 427 23.60 1.99 -26.20
C ALA A 427 24.98 1.98 -25.52
N GLU A 428 25.09 2.53 -24.30
CA GLU A 428 26.28 2.45 -23.44
C GLU A 428 26.44 1.10 -22.70
N ASP A 429 25.57 0.12 -22.96
CA ASP A 429 25.54 -1.20 -22.30
C ASP A 429 25.46 -1.10 -20.76
N ARG A 430 24.69 -0.12 -20.25
CA ARG A 430 24.48 0.03 -18.81
C ARG A 430 23.60 -1.11 -18.26
N PRO A 431 23.84 -1.57 -17.01
CA PRO A 431 23.07 -2.65 -16.42
C PRO A 431 21.56 -2.41 -16.49
N GLN A 432 20.81 -3.40 -16.97
CA GLN A 432 19.34 -3.37 -17.10
C GLN A 432 18.77 -2.27 -18.03
N ALA A 433 19.58 -1.39 -18.62
CA ALA A 433 19.09 -0.24 -19.39
C ALA A 433 18.21 -0.66 -20.58
N CYS A 434 18.66 -1.61 -21.38
CA CYS A 434 17.89 -2.08 -22.53
C CYS A 434 16.59 -2.79 -22.13
N SER A 435 16.60 -3.59 -21.06
CA SER A 435 15.37 -4.20 -20.54
C SER A 435 14.36 -3.16 -20.06
N ARG A 436 14.83 -2.05 -19.46
CA ARG A 436 13.97 -0.93 -19.03
C ARG A 436 13.45 -0.12 -20.22
N LEU A 437 14.25 0.07 -21.26
CA LEU A 437 13.82 0.71 -22.50
C LEU A 437 12.66 -0.06 -23.13
N ILE A 438 12.79 -1.38 -23.29
CA ILE A 438 11.72 -2.24 -23.81
C ILE A 438 10.47 -2.16 -22.93
N GLN A 439 10.63 -2.20 -21.61
CA GLN A 439 9.51 -2.06 -20.68
C GLN A 439 8.78 -0.71 -20.85
N LEU A 440 9.55 0.38 -20.99
CA LEU A 440 9.01 1.74 -21.15
C LEU A 440 8.29 1.91 -22.48
N GLU A 441 8.90 1.46 -23.59
CA GLU A 441 8.27 1.50 -24.92
C GLU A 441 7.02 0.60 -24.98
N THR A 442 7.03 -0.56 -24.31
CA THR A 442 5.85 -1.44 -24.18
C THR A 442 4.70 -0.71 -23.50
N ASN A 443 4.97 -0.02 -22.39
CA ASN A 443 3.94 0.77 -21.70
C ASN A 443 3.37 1.86 -22.62
N TYR A 444 4.23 2.62 -23.30
CA TYR A 444 3.78 3.67 -24.21
C TYR A 444 3.03 3.14 -25.44
N CYS A 445 3.42 1.98 -25.98
CA CYS A 445 2.68 1.33 -27.05
C CYS A 445 1.29 0.90 -26.58
N ASN A 446 1.17 0.34 -25.38
CA ASN A 446 -0.13 0.01 -24.76
C ASN A 446 -0.99 1.25 -24.52
N ASP A 447 -0.36 2.40 -24.23
CA ASP A 447 -1.03 3.71 -24.15
C ASP A 447 -1.37 4.33 -25.51
N ASN A 448 -1.16 3.60 -26.61
CA ASN A 448 -1.41 4.02 -27.99
C ASN A 448 -0.43 5.07 -28.56
N ALA A 449 0.83 5.10 -28.10
CA ALA A 449 1.89 5.82 -28.78
C ALA A 449 2.38 5.01 -30.00
N GLY A 450 1.99 5.43 -31.20
CA GLY A 450 2.33 4.74 -32.46
C GLY A 450 3.85 4.71 -32.71
N TRP A 451 4.57 5.75 -32.27
CA TRP A 451 6.03 5.77 -32.32
C TRP A 451 6.65 4.63 -31.48
N ALA A 452 6.18 4.42 -30.26
CA ALA A 452 6.72 3.39 -29.36
C ALA A 452 6.45 1.98 -29.89
N CYS A 453 5.26 1.74 -30.45
CA CYS A 453 4.95 0.48 -31.13
C CYS A 453 5.90 0.23 -32.32
N ASN A 454 6.24 1.25 -33.11
CA ASN A 454 7.18 1.11 -34.21
C ASN A 454 8.60 0.77 -33.73
N GLU A 455 9.08 1.40 -32.66
CA GLU A 455 10.41 1.08 -32.10
C GLU A 455 10.46 -0.36 -31.55
N LEU A 456 9.42 -0.82 -30.84
CA LEU A 456 9.31 -2.23 -30.40
C LEU A 456 9.37 -3.20 -31.58
N GLY A 457 8.61 -2.95 -32.65
CA GLY A 457 8.69 -3.75 -33.86
C GLY A 457 10.11 -3.79 -34.44
N GLY A 458 10.82 -2.65 -34.38
CA GLY A 458 12.22 -2.55 -34.76
C GLY A 458 13.15 -3.41 -33.90
N HIS A 459 12.99 -3.39 -32.58
CA HIS A 459 13.82 -4.19 -31.65
C HIS A 459 13.62 -5.69 -31.86
N TYR A 460 12.38 -6.15 -32.01
CA TYR A 460 12.06 -7.56 -32.28
C TYR A 460 12.44 -8.01 -33.70
N THR A 461 12.52 -7.10 -34.66
CA THR A 461 13.06 -7.40 -36.00
C THR A 461 14.59 -7.53 -35.95
N ALA A 462 15.27 -6.62 -35.26
CA ALA A 462 16.72 -6.55 -35.23
C ALA A 462 17.35 -7.65 -34.36
N GLY A 463 16.68 -8.05 -33.28
CA GLY A 463 17.17 -9.11 -32.38
C GLY A 463 18.41 -8.74 -31.56
N VAL A 464 18.68 -7.44 -31.36
CA VAL A 464 19.90 -6.95 -30.69
C VAL A 464 19.75 -6.92 -29.18
N ILE A 465 18.68 -6.30 -28.67
CA ILE A 465 18.42 -6.14 -27.22
C ILE A 465 17.29 -7.05 -26.71
N THR A 466 16.59 -7.71 -27.62
CA THR A 466 15.58 -8.75 -27.37
C THR A 466 15.86 -9.92 -28.31
N PRO A 467 15.40 -11.14 -28.01
CA PRO A 467 15.37 -12.20 -29.02
C PRO A 467 14.57 -11.74 -30.24
N ALA A 468 15.06 -12.06 -31.44
CA ALA A 468 14.33 -11.77 -32.67
C ALA A 468 13.01 -12.55 -32.70
N ASP A 469 11.90 -11.86 -32.93
CA ASP A 469 10.57 -12.44 -33.08
C ASP A 469 9.81 -11.66 -34.15
N GLN A 470 9.83 -12.21 -35.37
CA GLN A 470 9.22 -11.56 -36.52
C GLN A 470 7.68 -11.47 -36.40
N SER A 471 7.05 -12.44 -35.71
CA SER A 471 5.60 -12.45 -35.52
C SER A 471 5.14 -11.34 -34.58
N LEU A 472 5.88 -11.17 -33.48
CA LEU A 472 5.64 -10.11 -32.51
C LEU A 472 6.01 -8.74 -33.10
N ALA A 473 7.09 -8.66 -33.88
CA ALA A 473 7.46 -7.43 -34.59
C ALA A 473 6.34 -6.94 -35.52
N LEU A 474 5.78 -7.84 -36.35
CA LEU A 474 4.67 -7.52 -37.24
C LEU A 474 3.42 -7.09 -36.47
N THR A 475 3.16 -7.67 -35.30
CA THR A 475 2.05 -7.26 -34.42
C THR A 475 2.21 -5.81 -33.97
N TYR A 476 3.42 -5.42 -33.53
CA TYR A 476 3.68 -4.04 -33.13
C TYR A 476 3.67 -3.05 -34.31
N PHE A 477 4.18 -3.44 -35.48
CA PHE A 477 4.08 -2.61 -36.68
C PHE A 477 2.62 -2.42 -37.14
N ALA A 478 1.80 -3.47 -37.05
CA ALA A 478 0.37 -3.38 -37.32
C ALA A 478 -0.32 -2.39 -36.38
N GLN A 479 -0.07 -2.48 -35.07
CA GLN A 479 -0.59 -1.54 -34.09
C GLN A 479 -0.12 -0.10 -34.37
N ALA A 480 1.17 0.11 -34.67
CA ALA A 480 1.68 1.43 -35.07
C ALA A 480 0.96 1.98 -36.32
N CYS A 481 0.67 1.12 -37.31
CA CYS A 481 -0.03 1.49 -38.52
C CYS A 481 -1.51 1.84 -38.26
N GLU A 482 -2.21 1.07 -37.41
CA GLU A 482 -3.58 1.37 -36.95
C GLU A 482 -3.65 2.72 -36.22
N LEU A 483 -2.60 3.05 -35.46
CA LEU A 483 -2.39 4.35 -34.82
C LEU A 483 -1.94 5.45 -35.79
N ARG A 484 -1.97 5.17 -37.11
CA ARG A 484 -1.64 6.07 -38.22
C ARG A 484 -0.20 6.59 -38.18
N PHE A 485 0.73 5.82 -37.61
CA PHE A 485 2.15 6.14 -37.64
C PHE A 485 2.76 5.56 -38.92
N GLN A 486 3.03 6.42 -39.91
CA GLN A 486 3.37 6.03 -41.28
C GLN A 486 4.55 5.04 -41.37
N ALA A 487 5.58 5.22 -40.56
CA ALA A 487 6.73 4.31 -40.53
C ALA A 487 6.33 2.88 -40.15
N GLY A 488 5.35 2.72 -39.25
CA GLY A 488 4.79 1.41 -38.89
C GLY A 488 4.11 0.72 -40.07
N CYS A 489 3.36 1.46 -40.89
CA CYS A 489 2.75 0.90 -42.11
C CYS A 489 3.78 0.46 -43.15
N VAL A 490 4.89 1.22 -43.29
CA VAL A 490 6.00 0.83 -44.18
C VAL A 490 6.65 -0.46 -43.67
N ASN A 491 6.96 -0.53 -42.38
CA ASN A 491 7.60 -1.69 -41.77
C ASN A 491 6.71 -2.94 -41.75
N LEU A 492 5.38 -2.77 -41.72
CA LEU A 492 4.44 -3.87 -41.86
C LEU A 492 4.48 -4.52 -43.25
N LEU A 493 4.77 -3.73 -44.30
CA LEU A 493 4.88 -4.21 -45.67
C LEU A 493 6.27 -4.80 -45.95
N ASP A 494 7.31 -4.04 -45.62
CA ASP A 494 8.71 -4.45 -45.74
C ASP A 494 9.54 -3.73 -44.66
N PRO A 495 9.99 -4.43 -43.61
CA PRO A 495 10.78 -3.83 -42.53
C PRO A 495 12.26 -3.63 -42.90
N THR A 496 12.68 -3.91 -44.14
CA THR A 496 14.09 -3.83 -44.57
C THR A 496 14.28 -2.82 -45.72
N PRO A 497 14.90 -1.65 -45.49
CA PRO A 497 15.44 -1.15 -44.22
C PRO A 497 14.33 -0.67 -43.27
N LEU A 498 14.62 -0.72 -41.96
CA LEU A 498 13.67 -0.29 -40.95
C LEU A 498 13.37 1.20 -41.08
N SER A 499 12.12 1.53 -41.38
CA SER A 499 11.60 2.89 -41.43
C SER A 499 11.42 3.46 -40.02
N ARG A 500 11.99 4.63 -39.76
CA ARG A 500 11.84 5.36 -38.49
C ARG A 500 11.50 6.82 -38.77
N ALA A 501 10.71 7.41 -37.88
CA ALA A 501 10.34 8.82 -37.91
C ALA A 501 10.32 9.38 -36.48
N ALA A 502 10.42 10.70 -36.34
CA ALA A 502 10.26 11.35 -35.05
C ALA A 502 8.84 11.11 -34.48
N PRO A 503 8.68 11.06 -33.14
CA PRO A 503 7.37 11.02 -32.51
C PRO A 503 6.47 12.18 -32.97
N ARG A 504 5.20 11.90 -33.27
CA ARG A 504 4.22 12.95 -33.60
C ARG A 504 3.79 13.69 -32.34
N PRO A 505 3.15 14.87 -32.43
CA PRO A 505 2.59 15.55 -31.27
C PRO A 505 1.67 14.66 -30.41
N LEU A 506 0.87 13.77 -31.01
CA LEU A 506 0.04 12.82 -30.25
C LEU A 506 0.86 11.82 -29.45
N ASP A 507 1.97 11.32 -30.02
CA ASP A 507 2.88 10.41 -29.33
C ASP A 507 3.61 11.16 -28.18
N LEU A 508 4.09 12.38 -28.43
CA LEU A 508 4.77 13.22 -27.43
C LEU A 508 3.88 13.53 -26.20
N ARG A 509 2.56 13.66 -26.38
CA ARG A 509 1.62 13.87 -25.26
C ARG A 509 1.57 12.70 -24.28
N LEU A 510 1.97 11.50 -24.71
CA LEU A 510 2.11 10.32 -23.88
C LEU A 510 3.55 10.20 -23.37
N LEU A 511 4.54 10.33 -24.27
CA LEU A 511 5.96 10.15 -23.95
C LEU A 511 6.51 11.17 -22.94
N LEU A 512 5.90 12.36 -22.84
CA LEU A 512 6.37 13.46 -22.00
C LEU A 512 5.52 13.67 -20.73
N ARG A 513 4.59 12.74 -20.44
CA ARG A 513 3.62 12.91 -19.34
C ARG A 513 4.21 12.75 -17.94
N GLU A 514 5.47 12.31 -17.80
CA GLU A 514 6.17 12.16 -16.50
C GLU A 514 5.34 11.35 -15.50
N ALA A 515 4.87 10.18 -15.93
CA ALA A 515 3.95 9.30 -15.21
C ALA A 515 2.57 9.91 -14.82
N GLY A 516 2.28 11.14 -15.25
CA GLY A 516 1.02 11.86 -15.06
C GLY A 516 0.01 11.66 -16.20
N PRO A 517 -1.07 12.48 -16.24
CA PRO A 517 -2.10 12.40 -17.28
C PRO A 517 -1.56 12.79 -18.65
N ASN A 518 -2.26 12.38 -19.71
CA ASN A 518 -1.89 12.77 -21.08
C ASN A 518 -1.93 14.30 -21.26
N LEU A 519 -0.99 14.82 -22.05
CA LEU A 519 -0.82 16.27 -22.23
C LEU A 519 -1.73 16.82 -23.34
N LEU A 520 -3.01 16.42 -23.36
CA LEU A 520 -3.96 16.79 -24.42
C LEU A 520 -4.16 18.31 -24.53
N ASP A 521 -4.24 18.99 -23.39
CA ASP A 521 -4.48 20.43 -23.32
C ASP A 521 -3.19 21.28 -23.50
N MET A 522 -2.02 20.65 -23.56
CA MET A 522 -0.74 21.36 -23.72
C MET A 522 -0.60 21.87 -25.16
N PRO A 523 -0.33 23.18 -25.37
CA PRO A 523 -0.03 23.72 -26.69
C PRO A 523 1.19 23.02 -27.32
N GLU A 524 1.16 22.80 -28.64
CA GLU A 524 2.25 22.06 -29.31
C GLU A 524 3.61 22.74 -29.14
N ALA A 525 3.68 24.08 -29.16
CA ALA A 525 4.93 24.79 -28.94
C ALA A 525 5.58 24.44 -27.58
N GLU A 526 4.79 24.43 -26.51
CA GLU A 526 5.25 24.04 -25.17
C GLU A 526 5.60 22.55 -25.10
N LEU A 527 4.87 21.71 -25.85
CA LEU A 527 5.15 20.28 -25.95
C LEU A 527 6.52 20.01 -26.59
N PHE A 528 6.90 20.76 -27.63
CA PHE A 528 8.22 20.67 -28.26
C PHE A 528 9.32 21.22 -27.35
N ASP A 529 9.08 22.33 -26.63
CA ASP A 529 10.05 22.84 -25.64
C ASP A 529 10.28 21.80 -24.53
N ARG A 530 9.21 21.14 -24.06
CA ARG A 530 9.29 20.02 -23.13
C ARG A 530 10.01 18.81 -23.73
N ALA A 531 9.77 18.48 -24.99
CA ALA A 531 10.47 17.40 -25.69
C ALA A 531 11.98 17.66 -25.74
N CYS A 532 12.39 18.90 -26.07
CA CYS A 532 13.79 19.29 -26.05
C CYS A 532 14.40 19.14 -24.64
N ALA A 533 13.69 19.60 -23.60
CA ALA A 533 14.12 19.39 -22.23
C ALA A 533 14.30 17.89 -21.91
N HIS A 534 13.46 17.02 -22.47
CA HIS A 534 13.52 15.56 -22.38
C HIS A 534 14.60 14.89 -23.23
N GLY A 535 15.44 15.66 -23.93
CA GLY A 535 16.56 15.14 -24.71
C GLY A 535 16.20 14.76 -26.15
N TRP A 536 14.99 15.10 -26.62
CA TRP A 536 14.61 14.91 -28.01
C TRP A 536 15.25 15.98 -28.89
N SER A 537 16.36 15.64 -29.53
CA SER A 537 17.16 16.59 -30.34
C SER A 537 16.37 17.26 -31.46
N PHE A 538 15.45 16.54 -32.13
CA PHE A 538 14.63 17.10 -33.21
C PHE A 538 13.69 18.22 -32.76
N ALA A 539 13.39 18.30 -31.45
CA ALA A 539 12.50 19.29 -30.89
C ALA A 539 13.23 20.54 -30.38
N CYS A 540 14.55 20.49 -30.25
CA CYS A 540 15.35 21.63 -29.83
C CYS A 540 15.47 22.63 -30.97
N ARG A 541 15.01 23.85 -30.75
CA ARG A 541 15.24 24.96 -31.69
C ARG A 541 16.75 25.23 -31.79
N PRO A 542 17.30 25.41 -33.00
CA PRO A 542 18.69 25.77 -33.19
C PRO A 542 19.04 27.15 -32.64
#